data_AF-A0AAV0KLA2-F1
#
_entry.id   AF-A0AAV0KLA2-F1
#
_cell.length_a   1.000
_cell.length_b   1.000
_cell.length_c   1.000
_cell.angle_alpha   90.00
_cell.angle_beta   90.00
_cell.angle_gamma   90.00
#
_symmetry.space_group_name_H-M   'P 1'
#
loop_
_entity.id
_entity.type
_entity.pdbx_description
1 polymer ?
#
loop_
_entity_poly.entity_id
_entity_poly.type
_entity_poly.pdbx_seq_one_letter_code
_entity_poly.pdbx_strand_id
1 'polypeptide(L)'
;MCNKFRFKAVGPTIPSIYLGKQLSSDDTCHEYGLSLFKAQHSPTYLKQWLDSQQPKSVVYVSFGSVASCCQLEVLAHASTVCFVTHCGWNSTIEALSMGVPMVAVPQFADQPTNAKFVEDVWGVGVRVMIEWGVVEVMEGERAKGIRKNAEKWKTLARAAVADGGSSDRNIEDFVDELVNLQLLKRLEL
;
A
#
# COMPACT_ATOMS: atom_id res chain seq x y z
N MET A 1 -11.29 24.78 -26.58
CA MET A 1 -10.16 24.10 -25.89
C MET A 1 -10.73 22.95 -25.11
N CYS A 2 -10.24 21.74 -25.33
CA CYS A 2 -10.81 20.51 -24.79
C CYS A 2 -10.59 20.46 -23.27
N ASN A 3 -11.66 20.46 -22.48
CA ASN A 3 -11.61 20.15 -21.05
C ASN A 3 -11.15 18.69 -20.88
N LYS A 4 -9.84 18.48 -20.85
CA LYS A 4 -9.21 17.24 -20.38
C LYS A 4 -9.47 17.17 -18.89
N PHE A 5 -10.12 16.09 -18.44
CA PHE A 5 -10.40 15.82 -17.04
C PHE A 5 -9.19 16.12 -16.14
N ARG A 6 -9.36 16.99 -15.13
CA ARG A 6 -8.31 17.37 -14.16
C ARG A 6 -8.16 16.34 -13.04
N PHE A 7 -7.85 15.10 -13.36
CA PHE A 7 -7.52 14.11 -12.32
C PHE A 7 -6.03 14.24 -11.97
N LYS A 8 -5.73 14.49 -10.69
CA LYS A 8 -4.38 14.50 -10.14
C LYS A 8 -4.21 13.33 -9.19
N ALA A 9 -3.19 12.51 -9.43
CA ALA A 9 -2.87 11.39 -8.55
C ALA A 9 -2.04 11.91 -7.36
N VAL A 10 -2.56 11.75 -6.14
CA VAL A 10 -1.93 12.25 -4.91
C VAL A 10 -1.49 11.14 -3.94
N GLY A 11 -1.58 9.88 -4.38
CA GLY A 11 -1.18 8.72 -3.57
C GLY A 11 0.29 8.30 -3.76
N PRO A 12 0.72 7.21 -3.11
CA PRO A 12 -0.05 6.43 -2.14
C PRO A 12 -0.20 7.16 -0.79
N THR A 13 -1.28 6.89 -0.06
CA THR A 13 -1.61 7.51 1.24
C THR A 13 -1.06 6.69 2.42
N ILE A 14 0.12 6.10 2.24
CA ILE A 14 0.81 5.32 3.27
C ILE A 14 1.54 6.31 4.19
N PRO A 15 1.55 6.10 5.53
CA PRO A 15 2.29 6.96 6.45
C PRO A 15 3.75 7.14 6.02
N SER A 16 4.23 8.38 6.13
CA SER A 16 5.48 8.81 5.49
C SER A 16 6.71 8.02 5.96
N ILE A 17 6.70 7.57 7.23
CA ILE A 17 7.71 6.71 7.86
C ILE A 17 8.02 5.44 7.05
N TYR A 18 7.02 4.88 6.34
CA TYR A 18 7.21 3.67 5.52
C TYR A 18 7.69 3.98 4.09
N LEU A 19 7.49 5.22 3.62
CA LEU A 19 7.86 5.68 2.28
C LEU A 19 9.19 6.44 2.23
N GLY A 20 9.85 6.68 3.37
CA GLY A 20 11.16 7.32 3.44
C GLY A 20 11.13 8.85 3.48
N LYS A 21 9.97 9.46 3.69
CA LYS A 21 9.84 10.89 3.99
C LYS A 21 9.65 11.00 5.51
N GLN A 22 10.52 11.72 6.22
CA GLN A 22 10.28 12.05 7.64
C GLN A 22 9.54 13.39 7.69
N LEU A 23 8.20 13.34 7.77
CA LEU A 23 7.43 14.51 8.16
C LEU A 23 7.47 14.61 9.69
N SER A 24 7.87 15.77 10.23
CA SER A 24 8.05 16.00 11.67
C SER A 24 6.79 15.84 12.53
N SER A 25 5.62 15.61 11.92
CA SER A 25 4.35 15.32 12.59
C SER A 25 4.01 13.83 12.63
N ASP A 26 4.69 13.00 11.84
CA ASP A 26 4.45 11.55 11.74
C ASP A 26 5.33 10.74 12.72
N ASP A 27 6.15 11.41 13.52
CA ASP A 27 7.24 10.84 14.35
C ASP A 27 6.79 9.86 15.45
N THR A 28 5.48 9.65 15.65
CA THR A 28 4.95 8.74 16.68
C THR A 28 4.03 7.64 16.16
N CYS A 29 3.69 7.63 14.88
CA CYS A 29 2.59 6.80 14.38
C CYS A 29 3.09 5.74 13.39
N HIS A 30 3.48 4.57 13.93
CA HIS A 30 3.64 3.33 13.15
C HIS A 30 2.28 2.77 12.63
N GLU A 31 1.21 3.54 12.72
CA GLU A 31 -0.17 3.13 12.44
C GLU A 31 -0.93 4.22 11.65
N TYR A 32 -2.18 3.96 11.31
CA TYR A 32 -3.09 5.00 10.84
C TYR A 32 -3.65 5.77 12.05
N GLY A 33 -3.65 7.10 12.01
CA GLY A 33 -4.08 7.95 13.13
C GLY A 33 -5.58 7.89 13.48
N LEU A 34 -6.39 7.18 12.69
CA LEU A 34 -7.83 6.97 12.95
C LEU A 34 -8.19 5.52 12.63
N SER A 35 -8.61 4.75 13.65
CA SER A 35 -9.12 3.38 13.49
C SER A 35 -10.51 3.24 14.10
N LEU A 36 -11.42 2.62 13.33
CA LEU A 36 -12.77 2.27 13.79
C LEU A 36 -12.79 1.02 14.68
N PHE A 37 -11.71 0.23 14.66
CA PHE A 37 -11.63 -1.05 15.35
C PHE A 37 -10.43 -1.04 16.30
N LYS A 38 -10.70 -1.31 17.59
CA LYS A 38 -9.64 -1.45 18.58
C LYS A 38 -8.79 -2.68 18.23
N ALA A 39 -7.47 -2.52 18.22
CA ALA A 39 -6.56 -3.65 18.09
C ALA A 39 -6.82 -4.65 19.22
N GLN A 40 -6.93 -5.93 18.87
CA GLN A 40 -7.27 -6.98 19.84
C GLN A 40 -6.06 -7.41 20.70
N HIS A 41 -4.84 -7.00 20.34
CA HIS A 41 -3.60 -7.34 21.05
C HIS A 41 -2.66 -6.13 21.14
N SER A 42 -1.79 -6.13 22.16
CA SER A 42 -0.73 -5.12 22.29
C SER A 42 0.21 -5.18 21.09
N PRO A 43 0.54 -4.04 20.44
CA PRO A 43 1.49 -3.99 19.32
C PRO A 43 2.83 -4.68 19.63
N THR A 44 3.26 -4.62 20.90
CA THR A 44 4.52 -5.22 21.36
C THR A 44 4.59 -6.73 21.14
N TYR A 45 3.48 -7.45 21.35
CA TYR A 45 3.48 -8.91 21.24
C TYR A 45 3.60 -9.37 19.78
N LEU A 46 2.86 -8.73 18.88
CA LEU A 46 2.90 -9.03 17.45
C LEU A 46 4.31 -8.80 16.89
N LYS A 47 4.91 -7.66 17.23
CA LYS A 47 6.27 -7.34 16.81
C LYS A 47 7.29 -8.37 17.31
N GLN A 48 7.25 -8.72 18.60
CA GLN A 48 8.14 -9.73 19.18
C GLN A 48 7.98 -11.09 18.50
N TRP A 49 6.74 -11.49 18.21
CA TRP A 49 6.50 -12.73 17.47
C TRP A 49 7.08 -12.66 16.06
N LEU A 50 6.86 -11.57 15.31
CA LEU A 50 7.41 -11.39 13.97
C LEU A 50 8.94 -11.37 13.96
N ASP A 51 9.58 -10.70 14.92
CA ASP A 51 11.03 -10.62 15.09
C ASP A 51 11.66 -12.01 15.33
N SER A 52 10.90 -12.94 15.93
CA SER A 52 11.35 -14.31 16.20
C SER A 52 11.30 -15.25 14.98
N GLN A 53 10.68 -14.81 13.88
CA GLN A 53 10.52 -15.61 12.65
C GLN A 53 11.71 -15.42 11.70
N GLN A 54 11.96 -16.41 10.86
CA GLN A 54 12.98 -16.29 9.82
C GLN A 54 12.55 -15.22 8.79
N PRO A 55 13.51 -14.53 8.15
CA PRO A 55 13.20 -13.66 7.03
C PRO A 55 12.43 -14.42 5.94
N LYS A 56 11.39 -13.80 5.39
CA LYS A 56 10.57 -14.37 4.31
C LYS A 56 9.99 -15.76 4.64
N SER A 57 9.54 -15.98 5.87
CA SER A 57 8.86 -17.22 6.29
C SER A 57 7.39 -17.06 6.68
N VAL A 58 6.88 -15.84 6.86
CA VAL A 58 5.53 -15.56 7.37
C VAL A 58 4.58 -15.21 6.23
N VAL A 59 3.50 -15.97 6.09
CA VAL A 59 2.36 -15.62 5.23
C VAL A 59 1.39 -14.78 6.05
N TYR A 60 1.15 -13.55 5.62
CA TYR A 60 0.12 -12.71 6.23
C TYR A 60 -1.22 -12.92 5.52
N VAL A 61 -2.31 -13.01 6.27
CA VAL A 61 -3.66 -13.24 5.75
C VAL A 61 -4.61 -12.21 6.35
N SER A 62 -5.28 -11.42 5.51
CA SER A 62 -6.28 -10.43 5.93
C SER A 62 -7.29 -10.14 4.83
N PHE A 63 -8.57 -10.08 5.23
CA PHE A 63 -9.71 -9.83 4.34
C PHE A 63 -10.40 -8.49 4.64
N GLY A 64 -9.66 -7.52 5.20
CA GLY A 64 -10.14 -6.16 5.43
C GLY A 64 -10.50 -5.86 6.88
N SER A 65 -11.37 -4.87 7.07
CA SER A 65 -11.45 -4.08 8.32
C SER A 65 -12.14 -4.78 9.51
N VAL A 66 -12.66 -5.98 9.37
CA VAL A 66 -13.44 -6.63 10.45
C VAL A 66 -12.54 -7.08 11.62
N ALA A 67 -11.26 -7.35 11.37
CA ALA A 67 -10.26 -7.65 12.39
C ALA A 67 -9.12 -6.61 12.34
N SER A 68 -8.82 -6.00 13.49
CA SER A 68 -7.81 -4.93 13.59
C SER A 68 -6.45 -5.50 13.98
N CYS A 69 -5.47 -5.38 13.08
CA CYS A 69 -4.05 -5.57 13.37
C CYS A 69 -3.24 -4.41 12.78
N CYS A 70 -1.98 -4.27 13.20
CA CYS A 70 -1.02 -3.31 12.65
C CYS A 70 -0.55 -3.77 11.25
N GLN A 71 -1.45 -3.74 10.25
CA GLN A 71 -1.23 -4.32 8.92
C GLN A 71 0.04 -3.78 8.25
N LEU A 72 0.29 -2.47 8.33
CA LEU A 72 1.49 -1.84 7.81
C LEU A 72 2.77 -2.38 8.47
N GLU A 73 2.77 -2.58 9.79
CA GLU A 73 3.91 -3.16 10.51
C GLU A 73 4.17 -4.59 10.04
N VAL A 74 3.11 -5.41 9.91
CA VAL A 74 3.25 -6.79 9.40
C VAL A 74 3.79 -6.79 7.96
N LEU A 75 3.23 -5.97 7.07
CA LEU A 75 3.65 -5.92 5.67
C LEU A 75 5.08 -5.38 5.50
N ALA A 76 5.50 -4.44 6.35
CA ALA A 76 6.86 -3.90 6.34
C ALA A 76 7.89 -4.86 6.94
N HIS A 77 7.46 -5.84 7.74
CA HIS A 77 8.35 -6.72 8.47
C HIS A 77 9.15 -7.68 7.57
N ALA A 78 10.42 -7.92 7.90
CA ALA A 78 11.33 -8.74 7.09
C ALA A 78 10.92 -10.21 6.99
N SER A 79 10.21 -10.72 8.00
CA SER A 79 9.70 -12.10 8.01
C SER A 79 8.54 -12.31 7.03
N THR A 80 7.82 -11.27 6.60
CA THR A 80 6.68 -11.40 5.69
C THR A 80 7.13 -11.77 4.28
N VAL A 81 6.62 -12.91 3.78
CA VAL A 81 6.94 -13.46 2.46
C VAL A 81 5.90 -13.10 1.41
N CYS A 82 4.62 -13.18 1.76
CA CYS A 82 3.51 -12.83 0.90
C CYS A 82 2.27 -12.47 1.71
N PHE A 83 1.30 -11.85 1.03
CA PHE A 83 0.05 -11.41 1.59
C PHE A 83 -1.14 -12.05 0.87
N VAL A 84 -1.90 -12.88 1.58
CA VAL A 84 -3.21 -13.37 1.13
C VAL A 84 -4.24 -12.29 1.43
N THR A 85 -4.84 -11.74 0.38
CA THR A 85 -5.70 -10.55 0.50
C THR A 85 -6.97 -10.65 -0.33
N HIS A 86 -8.04 -10.07 0.22
CA HIS A 86 -9.27 -9.81 -0.52
C HIS A 86 -9.13 -8.75 -1.63
N CYS A 87 -7.96 -8.12 -1.80
CA CYS A 87 -7.70 -7.11 -2.83
C CYS A 87 -8.52 -5.82 -2.69
N GLY A 88 -8.88 -5.42 -1.47
CA GLY A 88 -9.34 -4.05 -1.22
C GLY A 88 -8.24 -3.04 -1.54
N TRP A 89 -8.60 -1.90 -2.14
CA TRP A 89 -7.63 -0.95 -2.70
C TRP A 89 -6.52 -0.50 -1.73
N ASN A 90 -6.88 -0.18 -0.47
CA ASN A 90 -5.90 0.22 0.54
C ASN A 90 -4.89 -0.90 0.82
N SER A 91 -5.36 -2.12 1.10
CA SER A 91 -4.50 -3.29 1.30
C SER A 91 -3.60 -3.59 0.09
N THR A 92 -4.12 -3.41 -1.13
CA THR A 92 -3.34 -3.58 -2.36
C THR A 92 -2.24 -2.53 -2.48
N ILE A 93 -2.55 -1.25 -2.21
CA ILE A 93 -1.56 -0.17 -2.23
C ILE A 93 -0.50 -0.32 -1.12
N GLU A 94 -0.89 -0.79 0.06
CA GLU A 94 0.04 -1.11 1.15
C GLU A 94 1.04 -2.19 0.74
N ALA A 95 0.54 -3.29 0.18
CA ALA A 95 1.37 -4.40 -0.30
C ALA A 95 2.34 -3.96 -1.41
N LEU A 96 1.83 -3.19 -2.40
CA LEU A 96 2.65 -2.60 -3.47
C LEU A 96 3.74 -1.68 -2.90
N SER A 97 3.37 -0.83 -1.93
CA SER A 97 4.29 0.13 -1.33
C SER A 97 5.35 -0.54 -0.45
N MET A 98 5.03 -1.69 0.16
CA MET A 98 5.98 -2.46 0.98
C MET A 98 6.80 -3.46 0.16
N GLY A 99 6.42 -3.71 -1.10
CA GLY A 99 7.06 -4.68 -1.98
C GLY A 99 6.72 -6.11 -1.60
N VAL A 100 5.50 -6.36 -1.11
CA VAL A 100 5.02 -7.66 -0.67
C VAL A 100 4.20 -8.31 -1.79
N PRO A 101 4.61 -9.48 -2.29
CA PRO A 101 3.82 -10.28 -3.22
C PRO A 101 2.44 -10.66 -2.67
N MET A 102 1.45 -10.79 -3.55
CA MET A 102 0.06 -11.07 -3.16
C MET A 102 -0.47 -12.41 -3.66
N VAL A 103 -1.30 -13.06 -2.84
CA VAL A 103 -2.24 -14.10 -3.25
C VAL A 103 -3.63 -13.48 -3.21
N ALA A 104 -4.21 -13.27 -4.38
CA ALA A 104 -5.43 -12.50 -4.56
C ALA A 104 -6.68 -13.38 -4.44
N VAL A 105 -7.52 -13.09 -3.44
CA VAL A 105 -8.77 -13.82 -3.15
C VAL A 105 -9.95 -12.82 -3.08
N PRO A 106 -10.33 -12.21 -4.22
CA PRO A 106 -11.35 -11.16 -4.23
C PRO A 106 -12.74 -11.68 -3.86
N GLN A 107 -13.54 -10.85 -3.18
CA GLN A 107 -14.90 -11.17 -2.74
C GLN A 107 -15.98 -10.36 -3.46
N PHE A 108 -15.92 -9.02 -3.44
CA PHE A 108 -16.96 -8.15 -4.02
C PHE A 108 -16.44 -6.77 -4.47
N ALA A 109 -17.31 -5.94 -5.05
CA ALA A 109 -17.03 -4.58 -5.51
C ALA A 109 -15.84 -4.50 -6.50
N ASP A 110 -14.84 -3.68 -6.19
CA ASP A 110 -13.65 -3.43 -7.02
C ASP A 110 -12.58 -4.53 -6.89
N GLN A 111 -12.71 -5.41 -5.90
CA GLN A 111 -11.71 -6.43 -5.58
C GLN A 111 -11.36 -7.35 -6.77
N PRO A 112 -12.31 -7.86 -7.59
CA PRO A 112 -11.96 -8.69 -8.75
C PRO A 112 -11.15 -7.93 -9.79
N THR A 113 -11.39 -6.63 -9.96
CA THR A 113 -10.62 -5.75 -10.85
C THR A 113 -9.21 -5.56 -10.28
N ASN A 114 -9.08 -5.25 -9.00
CA ASN A 114 -7.77 -5.11 -8.35
C ASN A 114 -6.96 -6.42 -8.46
N ALA A 115 -7.61 -7.57 -8.26
CA ALA A 115 -6.98 -8.89 -8.41
C ALA A 115 -6.47 -9.15 -9.84
N LYS A 116 -7.23 -8.74 -10.87
CA LYS A 116 -6.77 -8.78 -12.29
C LYS A 116 -5.52 -7.94 -12.50
N PHE A 117 -5.45 -6.75 -11.88
CA PHE A 117 -4.27 -5.89 -11.98
C PHE A 117 -3.07 -6.48 -11.25
N VAL A 118 -3.27 -7.04 -10.06
CA VAL A 118 -2.25 -7.75 -9.27
C VAL A 118 -1.58 -8.85 -10.07
N GLU A 119 -2.37 -9.69 -10.76
CA GLU A 119 -1.85 -10.83 -11.52
C GLU A 119 -1.31 -10.43 -12.90
N ASP A 120 -2.12 -9.74 -13.71
CA ASP A 120 -1.87 -9.64 -15.16
C ASP A 120 -1.24 -8.32 -15.61
N VAL A 121 -1.38 -7.26 -14.82
CA VAL A 121 -0.89 -5.92 -15.21
C VAL A 121 0.40 -5.58 -14.48
N TRP A 122 0.38 -5.70 -13.16
CA TRP A 122 1.54 -5.41 -12.32
C TRP A 122 2.44 -6.63 -12.13
N GLY A 123 1.87 -7.84 -12.26
CA GLY A 123 2.60 -9.09 -12.11
C GLY A 123 3.24 -9.22 -10.73
N VAL A 124 2.54 -8.78 -9.69
CA VAL A 124 2.98 -8.77 -8.28
C VAL A 124 2.29 -9.84 -7.43
N GLY A 125 1.51 -10.71 -8.06
CA GLY A 125 0.80 -11.77 -7.36
C GLY A 125 0.10 -12.73 -8.30
N VAL A 126 -0.71 -13.60 -7.71
CA VAL A 126 -1.47 -14.64 -8.41
C VAL A 126 -2.90 -14.68 -7.91
N ARG A 127 -3.86 -15.05 -8.77
CA ARG A 127 -5.28 -15.15 -8.41
C ARG A 127 -5.75 -16.61 -8.54
N VAL A 128 -5.35 -17.42 -7.57
CA VAL A 128 -5.65 -18.86 -7.50
C VAL A 128 -6.04 -19.25 -6.07
N MET A 129 -6.37 -20.53 -5.86
CA MET A 129 -6.61 -21.09 -4.52
C MET A 129 -5.43 -20.84 -3.58
N ILE A 130 -5.72 -20.53 -2.32
CA ILE A 130 -4.73 -20.04 -1.34
C ILE A 130 -3.50 -20.95 -1.25
N GLU A 131 -3.69 -22.26 -1.06
CA GLU A 131 -2.59 -23.22 -0.89
C GLU A 131 -1.62 -23.20 -2.08
N TRP A 132 -2.16 -23.31 -3.30
CA TRP A 132 -1.38 -23.24 -4.53
C TRP A 132 -0.74 -21.86 -4.74
N GLY A 133 -1.47 -20.80 -4.42
CA GLY A 133 -1.01 -19.43 -4.59
C GLY A 133 0.17 -19.10 -3.70
N VAL A 134 0.15 -19.57 -2.44
CA VAL A 134 1.27 -19.40 -1.51
C VAL A 134 2.52 -20.11 -2.05
N VAL A 135 2.39 -21.37 -2.49
CA VAL A 135 3.51 -22.12 -3.09
C VAL A 135 4.05 -21.40 -4.34
N GLU A 136 3.17 -20.97 -5.24
CA GLU A 136 3.55 -20.30 -6.49
C GLU A 136 4.29 -18.97 -6.24
N VAL A 137 3.87 -18.20 -5.25
CA VAL A 137 4.50 -16.91 -4.90
C VAL A 137 5.83 -17.09 -4.19
N MET A 138 5.97 -18.14 -3.37
CA MET A 138 7.18 -18.41 -2.60
C MET A 138 8.26 -19.09 -3.46
N GLU A 139 7.91 -20.18 -4.14
CA GLU A 139 8.87 -21.11 -4.74
C GLU A 139 8.54 -21.50 -6.19
N GLY A 140 7.36 -21.12 -6.68
CA GLY A 140 6.92 -21.43 -8.04
C GLY A 140 7.75 -20.78 -9.15
N GLU A 141 7.45 -21.16 -10.39
CA GLU A 141 8.20 -20.71 -11.57
C GLU A 141 8.17 -19.18 -11.73
N ARG A 142 7.04 -18.54 -11.39
CA ARG A 142 6.88 -17.08 -11.49
C ARG A 142 7.40 -16.32 -10.26
N ALA A 143 7.75 -17.01 -9.17
CA ALA A 143 8.07 -16.40 -7.87
C ALA A 143 9.15 -15.30 -7.97
N LYS A 144 10.21 -15.56 -8.74
CA LYS A 144 11.31 -14.58 -8.94
C LYS A 144 10.83 -13.33 -9.68
N GLY A 145 9.99 -13.50 -10.70
CA GLY A 145 9.41 -12.38 -11.47
C GLY A 145 8.46 -11.55 -10.61
N ILE A 146 7.61 -12.22 -9.84
CA ILE A 146 6.67 -11.61 -8.90
C ILE A 146 7.40 -10.74 -7.87
N ARG A 147 8.44 -11.28 -7.21
CA ARG A 147 9.25 -10.53 -6.23
C ARG A 147 9.95 -9.32 -6.85
N LYS A 148 10.51 -9.47 -8.05
CA LYS A 148 11.15 -8.36 -8.78
C LYS A 148 10.16 -7.24 -9.09
N ASN A 149 8.94 -7.59 -9.51
CA ASN A 149 7.90 -6.60 -9.80
C ASN A 149 7.40 -5.91 -8.52
N ALA A 150 7.24 -6.65 -7.42
CA ALA A 150 6.85 -6.07 -6.14
C ALA A 150 7.87 -5.02 -5.66
N GLU A 151 9.17 -5.33 -5.75
CA GLU A 151 10.24 -4.37 -5.38
C GLU A 151 10.27 -3.14 -6.30
N LYS A 152 9.99 -3.33 -7.60
CA LYS A 152 9.84 -2.21 -8.54
C LYS A 152 8.72 -1.26 -8.10
N TRP A 153 7.55 -1.79 -7.74
CA TRP A 153 6.42 -0.96 -7.30
C TRP A 153 6.68 -0.23 -5.98
N LYS A 154 7.36 -0.89 -5.02
CA LYS A 154 7.85 -0.24 -3.81
C LYS A 154 8.73 0.97 -4.11
N THR A 155 9.68 0.81 -5.02
CA THR A 155 10.58 1.89 -5.41
C THR A 155 9.81 3.04 -6.06
N LEU A 156 8.85 2.74 -6.94
CA LEU A 156 8.01 3.75 -7.60
C LEU A 156 7.09 4.49 -6.61
N ALA A 157 6.52 3.78 -5.63
CA ALA A 157 5.70 4.38 -4.57
C ALA A 157 6.49 5.43 -3.78
N ARG A 158 7.73 5.12 -3.40
CA ARG A 158 8.63 6.07 -2.73
C ARG A 158 8.98 7.26 -3.62
N ALA A 159 9.33 7.01 -4.87
CA ALA A 159 9.68 8.06 -5.82
C ALA A 159 8.51 9.01 -6.13
N ALA A 160 7.26 8.53 -6.08
CA ALA A 160 6.07 9.35 -6.32
C ALA A 160 5.86 10.43 -5.24
N VAL A 161 6.20 10.13 -3.98
CA VAL A 161 5.97 11.02 -2.83
C VAL A 161 7.22 11.77 -2.34
N ALA A 162 8.39 11.39 -2.84
CA ALA A 162 9.64 12.11 -2.60
C ALA A 162 9.55 13.54 -3.15
N ASP A 163 10.41 14.44 -2.65
CA ASP A 163 10.41 15.84 -3.07
C ASP A 163 10.61 15.97 -4.59
N GLY A 164 9.72 16.72 -5.25
CA GLY A 164 9.67 16.84 -6.70
C GLY A 164 9.10 15.61 -7.42
N GLY A 165 8.62 14.61 -6.69
CA GLY A 165 7.93 13.42 -7.20
C GLY A 165 6.58 13.73 -7.85
N SER A 166 5.98 12.75 -8.54
CA SER A 166 4.74 13.00 -9.28
C SER A 166 3.56 13.39 -8.39
N SER A 167 3.44 12.76 -7.22
CA SER A 167 2.35 13.01 -6.27
C SER A 167 2.61 14.27 -5.47
N ASP A 168 3.87 14.51 -5.10
CA ASP A 168 4.33 15.74 -4.46
C ASP A 168 3.97 16.98 -5.31
N ARG A 169 4.37 17.00 -6.58
CA ARG A 169 4.00 18.08 -7.53
C ARG A 169 2.49 18.21 -7.74
N ASN A 170 1.76 17.09 -7.81
CA ASN A 170 0.30 17.13 -7.97
C ASN A 170 -0.39 17.77 -6.75
N ILE A 171 0.15 17.58 -5.55
CA ILE A 171 -0.33 18.22 -4.32
C ILE A 171 0.05 19.71 -4.33
N GLU A 172 1.29 20.07 -4.67
CA GLU A 172 1.72 21.47 -4.81
C GLU A 172 0.83 22.23 -5.80
N ASP A 173 0.65 21.68 -7.01
CA ASP A 173 -0.20 22.29 -8.03
C ASP A 173 -1.65 22.45 -7.54
N PHE A 174 -2.15 21.52 -6.72
CA PHE A 174 -3.50 21.61 -6.14
C PHE A 174 -3.59 22.73 -5.10
N VAL A 175 -2.59 22.85 -4.22
CA VAL A 175 -2.51 23.93 -3.23
C VAL A 175 -2.40 25.29 -3.91
N ASP A 176 -1.57 25.41 -4.96
CA ASP A 176 -1.42 26.64 -5.73
C ASP A 176 -2.73 27.05 -6.43
N GLU A 177 -3.45 26.10 -7.03
CA GLU A 177 -4.78 26.36 -7.60
C GLU A 177 -5.75 26.89 -6.53
N LEU A 178 -5.76 26.33 -5.32
CA LEU A 178 -6.61 26.79 -4.23
C LEU A 178 -6.24 28.20 -3.74
N VAL A 179 -4.95 28.48 -3.56
CA VAL A 179 -4.46 29.80 -3.13
C VAL A 179 -4.81 30.87 -4.16
N ASN A 180 -4.58 30.59 -5.45
CA ASN A 180 -4.92 31.52 -6.53
C ASN A 180 -6.42 31.80 -6.61
N LEU A 181 -7.26 30.77 -6.45
CA LEU A 181 -8.71 30.95 -6.39
C LEU A 181 -9.15 31.81 -5.19
N GLN A 182 -8.48 31.71 -4.05
CA GLN A 182 -8.76 32.56 -2.89
C GLN A 182 -8.33 34.02 -3.13
N LEU A 183 -7.21 34.25 -3.82
CA LEU A 183 -6.75 35.60 -4.15
C LEU A 183 -7.68 36.30 -5.14
N LEU A 184 -8.09 35.60 -6.20
CA LEU A 184 -9.05 36.14 -7.18
C LEU A 184 -10.37 36.55 -6.53
N LYS A 185 -10.92 35.71 -5.64
CA LYS A 185 -12.14 36.05 -4.88
C LYS A 185 -11.99 37.27 -3.96
N ARG A 186 -10.79 37.60 -3.50
CA ARG A 186 -10.52 38.80 -2.68
C ARG A 186 -10.34 40.07 -3.52
N LEU A 187 -9.95 39.93 -4.79
CA LEU A 187 -9.76 41.06 -5.72
C LEU A 187 -11.05 41.42 -6.47
N GLU A 188 -12.05 40.54 -6.48
CA GLU A 188 -13.41 40.77 -7.01
C GLU A 188 -14.38 41.39 -5.99
N LEU A 189 -13.89 41.80 -4.80
CA LEU A 189 -14.57 42.58 -3.77
C LEU A 189 -13.93 43.98 -3.68
#